data_AF-A0A7C0TWZ9-F1
#
_entry.id   AF-A0A7C0TWZ9-F1
#
_cell.length_a   1.000
_cell.length_b   1.000
_cell.length_c   1.000
_cell.angle_alpha   90.00
_cell.angle_beta   90.00
_cell.angle_gamma   90.00
#
_symmetry.space_group_name_H-M   'P 1'
#
loop_
_entity.id
_entity.type
_entity.pdbx_description
1 polymer ?
#
loop_
_entity_poly.entity_id
_entity_poly.type
_entity_poly.pdbx_seq_one_letter_code
_entity_poly.pdbx_strand_id
1 'polypeptide(L)'
;MVFKIRTLILEEPPEVPIYDAKGEVVGKVKLPPLFGFPLRKDIIRRAFHSAHTARIQPKGRDPLAGKRRCGESWGIGYGVA
;
A
#
# COMPACT_ATOMS: atom_id res chain seq x y z
N MET A 1 -10.27 18.80 23.44
CA MET A 1 -10.75 17.92 22.35
C MET A 1 -9.96 16.61 22.38
N VAL A 2 -10.16 15.78 23.42
CA VAL A 2 -9.48 14.48 23.59
C VAL A 2 -10.52 13.41 23.25
N PHE A 3 -10.68 13.14 21.95
CA PHE A 3 -11.66 12.19 21.45
C PHE A 3 -11.35 10.79 21.99
N LYS A 4 -12.08 10.37 23.02
CA LYS A 4 -12.69 9.03 23.20
C LYS A 4 -11.91 7.80 22.66
N ILE A 5 -10.59 7.73 22.87
CA ILE A 5 -9.75 6.55 22.54
C ILE A 5 -10.30 5.27 23.18
N ARG A 6 -10.95 5.40 24.35
CA ARG A 6 -11.47 4.28 25.14
C ARG A 6 -12.70 3.58 24.54
N THR A 7 -13.42 4.17 23.59
CA THR A 7 -14.67 3.60 23.04
C THR A 7 -14.46 2.63 21.88
N LEU A 8 -13.24 2.55 21.32
CA LEU A 8 -12.91 1.72 20.17
C LEU A 8 -11.97 0.55 20.50
N ILE A 9 -11.61 0.38 21.78
CA ILE A 9 -10.78 -0.73 22.25
C ILE A 9 -11.67 -1.97 22.32
N LEU A 10 -11.29 -3.02 21.60
CA LEU A 10 -12.01 -4.28 21.49
C LEU A 10 -11.41 -5.36 22.41
N GLU A 11 -10.11 -5.29 22.68
CA GLU A 11 -9.39 -6.17 23.61
C GLU A 11 -8.48 -5.34 24.53
N GLU A 12 -8.32 -5.74 25.80
CA GLU A 12 -7.37 -5.09 26.69
C GLU A 12 -5.92 -5.39 26.27
N PRO A 13 -5.02 -4.37 26.25
CA PRO A 13 -3.65 -4.59 25.80
C PRO A 13 -2.91 -5.55 26.74
N PRO A 14 -2.26 -6.60 26.21
CA PRO A 14 -1.57 -7.59 27.03
C PRO A 14 -0.29 -7.05 27.65
N GLU A 15 0.17 -7.71 28.71
CA GLU A 15 1.48 -7.48 29.32
C GLU A 15 2.53 -8.33 28.60
N VAL A 16 3.64 -7.71 28.22
CA VAL A 16 4.72 -8.34 27.45
C VAL A 16 6.04 -8.26 28.23
N PRO A 17 6.88 -9.32 28.20
CA PRO A 17 8.20 -9.28 28.83
C PRO A 17 9.17 -8.33 28.10
N ILE A 18 10.04 -7.66 28.88
CA ILE A 18 11.20 -6.92 28.37
C ILE A 18 12.40 -7.86 28.37
N TYR A 19 13.13 -7.88 27.26
CA TYR A 19 14.36 -8.67 27.11
C TYR A 19 15.60 -7.78 27.17
N ASP A 20 16.65 -8.24 27.84
CA ASP A 20 17.99 -7.62 27.79
C ASP A 20 18.74 -8.03 26.51
N ALA A 21 19.89 -7.41 26.24
CA ALA A 21 20.79 -7.78 25.14
C ALA A 21 21.26 -9.24 25.20
N LYS A 22 21.21 -9.87 26.37
CA LYS A 22 21.52 -11.30 26.57
C LYS A 22 20.32 -12.23 26.37
N GLY A 23 19.12 -11.70 26.12
CA GLY A 23 17.89 -12.46 25.96
C GLY A 23 17.21 -12.87 27.27
N GLU A 24 17.68 -12.40 28.42
CA GLU A 24 17.05 -12.63 29.72
C GLU A 24 15.85 -11.70 29.93
N VAL A 25 14.81 -12.18 30.62
CA VAL A 25 13.61 -11.38 30.93
C VAL A 25 13.88 -10.49 32.13
N VAL A 26 13.96 -9.17 31.89
CA VAL A 26 14.29 -8.17 32.92
C VAL A 26 13.04 -7.63 33.61
N GLY A 27 11.88 -7.69 32.95
CA GLY A 27 10.64 -7.18 33.51
C GLY A 27 9.43 -7.40 32.61
N LYS A 28 8.30 -6.80 32.96
CA LYS A 28 7.06 -6.81 32.18
C LYS A 28 6.55 -5.39 31.98
N VAL A 29 6.05 -5.09 30.78
CA VAL A 29 5.42 -3.81 30.45
C VAL A 29 4.06 -4.05 29.83
N LYS A 30 3.09 -3.23 30.25
CA LYS A 30 1.76 -3.20 29.64
C LYS A 30 1.81 -2.45 28.31
N LEU A 31 1.28 -3.06 27.25
CA LEU A 31 1.26 -2.42 25.94
C LEU A 31 0.36 -1.17 25.91
N PRO A 32 0.67 -0.20 25.04
CA PRO A 32 -0.22 0.94 24.79
C PRO A 32 -1.63 0.51 24.34
N PRO A 33 -2.66 1.35 24.55
CA PRO A 33 -4.04 1.04 24.16
C PRO A 33 -4.22 0.79 22.66
N LEU A 34 -3.27 1.24 21.81
CA LEU A 34 -3.27 1.02 20.37
C LEU A 34 -3.35 -0.47 19.98
N PHE A 35 -2.76 -1.35 20.78
CA PHE A 35 -2.73 -2.79 20.50
C PHE A 35 -4.07 -3.49 20.77
N GLY A 36 -5.02 -2.82 21.43
CA GLY A 36 -6.37 -3.32 21.66
C GLY A 36 -7.40 -2.93 20.59
N PHE A 37 -6.98 -2.21 19.53
CA PHE A 37 -7.89 -1.76 18.48
C PHE A 37 -8.17 -2.87 17.46
N PRO A 38 -9.39 -2.92 16.89
CA PRO A 38 -9.73 -3.89 15.86
C PRO A 38 -8.90 -3.67 14.60
N LEU A 39 -8.32 -4.75 14.08
CA LEU A 39 -7.48 -4.70 12.90
C LEU A 39 -8.32 -4.69 11.61
N ARG A 40 -8.52 -3.50 11.03
CA ARG A 40 -9.26 -3.31 9.78
C ARG A 40 -8.36 -3.40 8.55
N LYS A 41 -8.09 -4.63 8.09
CA LYS A 41 -7.22 -4.92 6.94
C LYS A 41 -7.65 -4.16 5.68
N ASP A 42 -8.94 -3.99 5.47
CA ASP A 42 -9.55 -3.28 4.34
C ASP A 42 -9.11 -1.81 4.27
N ILE A 43 -9.17 -1.08 5.38
CA ILE A 43 -8.71 0.32 5.43
C ILE A 43 -7.20 0.42 5.24
N ILE A 44 -6.44 -0.43 5.95
CA ILE A 44 -4.98 -0.43 5.88
C ILE A 44 -4.53 -0.66 4.44
N ARG A 45 -5.11 -1.65 3.76
CA ARG A 45 -4.81 -1.96 2.36
C ARG A 45 -5.18 -0.83 1.42
N ARG A 46 -6.34 -0.17 1.61
CA ARG A 46 -6.74 1.00 0.82
C ARG A 46 -5.77 2.17 0.99
N ALA A 47 -5.42 2.49 2.24
CA ALA A 47 -4.49 3.56 2.55
C ALA A 47 -3.10 3.29 1.95
N PHE A 48 -2.62 2.04 2.06
CA PHE A 48 -1.37 1.61 1.46
C PHE A 48 -1.37 1.80 -0.06
N HIS A 49 -2.39 1.28 -0.77
CA HIS A 49 -2.47 1.40 -2.22
C HIS A 49 -2.46 2.85 -2.68
N SER A 50 -3.25 3.71 -2.02
CA SER A 50 -3.29 5.15 -2.33
C SER A 50 -1.93 5.83 -2.13
N ALA A 51 -1.24 5.54 -1.03
CA ALA A 51 0.06 6.13 -0.73
C ALA A 51 1.16 5.59 -1.65
N HIS A 52 1.06 4.32 -2.05
CA HIS A 52 2.01 3.68 -2.94
C HIS A 52 1.87 4.19 -4.38
N THR A 53 0.65 4.24 -4.91
CA THR A 53 0.41 4.70 -6.29
C THR A 53 0.75 6.17 -6.49
N ALA A 54 0.55 7.01 -5.48
CA ALA A 54 0.92 8.42 -5.51
C ALA A 54 2.43 8.67 -5.73
N ARG A 55 3.29 7.68 -5.48
CA ARG A 55 4.75 7.79 -5.67
C ARG A 55 5.23 7.30 -7.04
N ILE A 56 4.34 6.67 -7.82
CA ILE A 56 4.73 6.06 -9.10
C ILE A 56 4.97 7.16 -10.13
N GLN A 57 6.12 7.08 -10.81
CA GLN A 57 6.43 7.99 -11.92
C GLN A 57 5.60 7.64 -13.16
N PRO A 58 5.00 8.63 -13.84
CA PRO A 58 4.26 8.39 -15.07
C PRO A 58 5.20 7.88 -16.15
N LYS A 59 4.79 6.80 -16.83
CA LYS A 59 5.52 6.19 -17.94
C LYS A 59 4.62 6.14 -19.16
N GLY A 60 5.15 6.54 -20.31
CA GLY A 60 4.40 6.62 -21.57
C GLY A 60 5.28 6.36 -22.78
N ARG A 61 4.65 5.87 -23.86
CA ARG A 61 5.26 5.80 -25.20
C ARG A 61 4.98 7.12 -25.93
N ASP A 62 5.74 7.36 -26.98
CA ASP A 62 5.54 8.48 -27.89
C ASP A 62 4.13 8.43 -28.54
N PRO A 63 3.29 9.49 -28.43
CA PRO A 63 1.96 9.52 -29.02
C PRO A 63 1.91 9.31 -30.54
N LEU A 64 3.01 9.62 -31.24
CA LEU A 64 3.11 9.47 -32.70
C LEU A 64 3.79 8.17 -33.12
N ALA A 65 4.08 7.26 -32.18
CA ALA A 65 4.63 5.94 -32.50
C ALA A 65 3.72 5.22 -33.52
N GLY A 66 4.30 4.84 -34.67
CA GLY A 66 3.58 4.19 -35.76
C GLY A 66 2.80 5.13 -36.71
N LYS A 67 2.63 6.41 -36.37
CA LYS A 67 1.89 7.39 -37.21
C LYS A 67 2.77 8.33 -38.03
N ARG A 68 4.08 8.37 -37.77
CA ARG A 68 5.03 9.26 -38.46
C ARG A 68 5.33 8.86 -39.90
N ARG A 69 5.12 7.59 -40.25
CA ARG A 69 5.28 7.12 -41.62
C ARG A 69 3.95 7.32 -42.34
N CYS A 70 3.97 8.11 -43.42
CA CYS A 70 2.89 8.12 -44.37
C CYS A 70 2.98 6.81 -45.18
N GLY A 71 1.97 5.97 -45.04
CA GLY A 71 1.78 4.76 -45.83
C GLY A 71 0.30 4.62 -46.11
N GLU A 72 -0.04 4.55 -47.39
CA GLU A 72 -1.38 4.21 -47.82
C GLU A 72 -1.39 2.76 -48.29
N SER A 73 -2.54 2.09 -48.16
CA SER A 73 -2.70 0.76 -48.74
C SER A 73 -2.71 0.89 -50.26
N TRP A 74 -1.99 0.02 -50.96
CA TRP A 74 -1.91 0.02 -52.42
C TRP A 74 -3.20 -0.45 -53.10
N GLY A 75 -4.14 -1.06 -52.37
CA GLY A 75 -5.39 -1.60 -52.92
C GLY A 75 -5.24 -3.00 -53.52
N ILE A 76 -6.31 -3.49 -54.16
CA ILE A 76 -6.40 -4.84 -54.73
C ILE A 76 -5.65 -4.87 -56.08
N GLY A 77 -4.95 -5.97 -56.39
CA GLY A 77 -4.36 -6.21 -57.71
C GLY A 77 -2.83 -6.15 -57.79
N TYR A 78 -2.15 -5.81 -56.68
CA TYR A 78 -0.68 -5.76 -56.64
C TYR A 78 -0.02 -7.06 -56.16
N GLY A 79 -0.77 -8.01 -55.59
CA GLY A 79 -0.22 -9.28 -55.08
C GLY A 79 0.74 -9.13 -53.89
N VAL A 80 0.78 -7.95 -53.26
CA VAL A 80 1.63 -7.64 -52.10
C VAL A 80 0.76 -7.21 -50.92
N ALA A 81 1.12 -7.66 -49.72
CA ALA A 81 0.52 -7.27 -48.44
C ALA A 81 1.59 -6.69 -47.51
#